data_AF-A0A7W0FUY0-F1
#
_entry.id   AF-A0A7W0FUY0-F1
#
_cell.length_a   1.000
_cell.length_b   1.000
_cell.length_c   1.000
_cell.angle_alpha   90.00
_cell.angle_beta   90.00
_cell.angle_gamma   90.00
#
_symmetry.space_group_name_H-M   'P 1'
#
loop_
_entity.id
_entity.type
_entity.pdbx_description
1 polymer ?
#
loop_
_entity_poly.entity_id
_entity_poly.type
_entity_poly.pdbx_seq_one_letter_code
_entity_poly.pdbx_strand_id
1 'polypeptide(L)'
;MEHVYKTQSDAMRQLLELAITCGRGWQSPQTGYIHYCYTLQDETSHHPIPTYENLLFVLALMRSRTADNITDAKTLLQQLLHFQCLEGESKGNFPVYLHEYPFCKDSLWGAYLLPPLYWIYKSFHHVIGSDLKQALKKSLLLLQTYCLKAVQERKVPYQIQLKIATCAMGLGPLVDQGEIEQKGSLLFHEMLKNRDRAYWNSPALLSELIIAYQMISPSLQEGPEKGFLDHLKGTWNSHLNAYCGPGWKEYQNGTEPQVTLYDYFMGYLSGEYSRRCFKDHPVQLQAALLQPIEEKIPEFVEVLELEGAIHGLPWKMVKQKEIAYSLIAKENTAIAVQEKTYSPLKILWGTSQRLRSFICQSGTSDRIDFNQVGNQIELLFSFSESAQVDHSEKNQEISFFIDEEIGTTITVDKALATTFRLGEEVIVSDGKVAISLSFHIESGYGDFFGHLMKSNRPSQRANAGANRFTVYDWQIFLRTLHRSDDCIVKATVKINNLTV
;
A
#
# COMPACT_ATOMS: atom_id res chain seq x y z
N MET A 1 -16.77 2.53 -19.31
CA MET A 1 -16.85 1.08 -19.59
C MET A 1 -16.69 0.39 -18.26
N GLU A 2 -17.65 -0.46 -17.88
CA GLU A 2 -17.50 -1.29 -16.68
C GLU A 2 -16.36 -2.29 -16.90
N HIS A 3 -15.39 -2.33 -15.99
CA HIS A 3 -14.23 -3.23 -16.07
C HIS A 3 -14.54 -4.56 -15.34
N VAL A 4 -15.72 -5.10 -15.63
CA VAL A 4 -16.20 -6.38 -15.09
C VAL A 4 -15.80 -7.48 -16.05
N TYR A 5 -15.20 -8.55 -15.52
CA TYR A 5 -14.82 -9.72 -16.31
C TYR A 5 -15.76 -10.90 -16.06
N LYS A 6 -15.85 -11.79 -17.06
CA LYS A 6 -16.77 -12.94 -17.02
C LYS A 6 -16.18 -14.13 -16.27
N THR A 7 -14.85 -14.28 -16.29
CA THR A 7 -14.15 -15.41 -15.68
C THR A 7 -12.85 -14.95 -14.99
N GLN A 8 -12.37 -15.70 -13.99
CA GLN A 8 -11.05 -15.47 -13.38
C GLN A 8 -9.91 -15.61 -14.41
N SER A 9 -10.09 -16.40 -15.47
CA SER A 9 -9.13 -16.47 -16.57
C SER A 9 -9.03 -15.14 -17.32
N ASP A 10 -10.16 -14.48 -17.59
CA ASP A 10 -10.18 -13.15 -18.21
C ASP A 10 -9.52 -12.11 -17.30
N ALA A 11 -9.81 -12.18 -15.99
CA ALA A 11 -9.21 -11.32 -14.98
C ALA A 11 -7.68 -11.43 -14.98
N MET A 12 -7.17 -12.67 -15.00
CA MET A 12 -5.74 -12.94 -15.00
C MET A 12 -5.08 -12.46 -16.30
N ARG A 13 -5.75 -12.66 -17.45
CA ARG A 13 -5.26 -12.11 -18.73
C ARG A 13 -5.14 -10.60 -18.67
N GLN A 14 -6.14 -9.91 -18.13
CA GLN A 14 -6.14 -8.45 -18.01
C GLN A 14 -4.99 -7.94 -17.13
N LEU A 15 -4.70 -8.61 -16.01
CA LEU A 15 -3.54 -8.29 -15.17
C LEU A 15 -2.22 -8.42 -15.93
N LEU A 16 -2.09 -9.48 -16.73
CA LEU A 16 -0.89 -9.70 -17.54
C LEU A 16 -0.75 -8.67 -18.66
N GLU A 17 -1.85 -8.30 -19.31
CA GLU A 17 -1.86 -7.23 -20.30
C GLU A 17 -1.43 -5.89 -19.67
N LEU A 18 -1.95 -5.54 -18.49
CA LEU A 18 -1.51 -4.35 -17.76
C LEU A 18 -0.02 -4.38 -17.44
N ALA A 19 0.51 -5.50 -16.94
CA ALA A 19 1.92 -5.64 -16.63
C ALA A 19 2.81 -5.51 -17.88
N ILE A 20 2.43 -6.12 -19.01
CA ILE A 20 3.19 -6.05 -20.26
C ILE A 20 3.12 -4.65 -20.86
N THR A 21 1.94 -4.04 -20.90
CA THR A 21 1.76 -2.67 -21.41
C THR A 21 2.59 -1.69 -20.59
N CYS A 22 2.57 -1.80 -19.26
CA CYS A 22 3.43 -0.99 -18.38
C CYS A 22 4.91 -1.22 -18.70
N GLY A 23 5.36 -2.48 -18.75
CA GLY A 23 6.77 -2.78 -19.03
C GLY A 23 7.25 -2.27 -20.38
N ARG A 24 6.42 -2.40 -21.43
CA ARG A 24 6.73 -1.87 -22.77
C ARG A 24 6.72 -0.34 -22.80
N GLY A 25 5.83 0.31 -22.06
CA GLY A 25 5.78 1.77 -21.94
C GLY A 25 7.04 2.37 -21.32
N TRP A 26 7.69 1.62 -20.42
CA TRP A 26 8.89 2.05 -19.70
C TRP A 26 10.20 1.45 -20.26
N GLN A 27 10.12 0.62 -21.31
CA GLN A 27 11.26 -0.02 -21.93
C GLN A 27 12.02 0.96 -22.84
N SER A 28 13.31 1.14 -22.60
CA SER A 28 14.19 1.93 -23.47
C SER A 28 14.44 1.17 -24.78
N PRO A 29 14.19 1.79 -25.95
CA PRO A 29 14.55 1.21 -27.24
C PRO A 29 16.06 1.01 -27.42
N GLN A 30 16.88 1.78 -26.71
CA GLN A 30 18.35 1.73 -26.83
C GLN A 30 18.95 0.59 -26.03
N THR A 31 18.51 0.39 -24.79
CA THR A 31 19.09 -0.60 -23.88
C THR A 31 18.31 -1.91 -23.84
N GLY A 32 17.02 -1.87 -24.21
CA GLY A 32 16.09 -2.99 -24.06
C GLY A 32 15.57 -3.18 -22.62
N TYR A 33 16.05 -2.43 -21.63
CA TYR A 33 15.58 -2.54 -20.25
C TYR A 33 14.46 -1.57 -19.93
N ILE A 34 13.71 -1.86 -18.87
CA ILE A 34 12.89 -0.86 -18.17
C ILE A 34 13.81 0.12 -17.45
N HIS A 35 13.54 1.41 -17.59
CA HIS A 35 14.24 2.46 -16.86
C HIS A 35 13.26 3.15 -15.90
N TYR A 36 13.54 3.06 -14.60
CA TYR A 36 12.70 3.66 -13.55
C TYR A 36 13.54 4.00 -12.32
N CYS A 37 13.35 5.19 -11.77
CA CYS A 37 14.00 5.67 -10.56
C CYS A 37 12.99 5.77 -9.41
N TYR A 38 13.25 5.07 -8.30
CA TYR A 38 12.38 5.12 -7.11
C TYR A 38 12.32 6.51 -6.46
N THR A 39 13.32 7.36 -6.69
CA THR A 39 13.46 8.67 -6.04
C THR A 39 13.06 9.85 -6.92
N LEU A 40 12.80 9.66 -8.22
CA LEU A 40 12.56 10.74 -9.18
C LEU A 40 11.38 10.38 -10.08
N GLN A 41 10.38 11.27 -10.20
CA GLN A 41 9.10 10.89 -10.80
C GLN A 41 8.77 11.39 -12.21
N ASP A 42 9.50 12.30 -12.87
CA ASP A 42 8.97 12.82 -14.16
C ASP A 42 9.96 13.14 -15.31
N GLU A 43 11.28 13.31 -15.09
CA GLU A 43 12.19 13.65 -16.23
C GLU A 43 13.53 12.89 -16.22
N THR A 44 13.97 12.48 -15.04
CA THR A 44 15.20 11.71 -14.80
C THR A 44 14.91 10.27 -14.36
N SER A 45 13.63 9.90 -14.28
CA SER A 45 13.16 8.56 -13.95
C SER A 45 13.71 7.50 -14.90
N HIS A 46 14.08 7.90 -16.12
CA HIS A 46 14.63 7.04 -17.16
C HIS A 46 16.16 6.87 -17.13
N HIS A 47 16.88 7.29 -16.08
CA HIS A 47 18.33 7.06 -16.01
C HIS A 47 18.72 5.69 -15.43
N PRO A 48 18.19 5.28 -14.27
CA PRO A 48 18.61 4.03 -13.68
C PRO A 48 17.78 2.86 -14.20
N ILE A 49 18.44 1.69 -14.27
CA ILE A 49 17.82 0.44 -14.69
C ILE A 49 17.60 -0.40 -13.44
N PRO A 50 16.37 -0.47 -12.89
CA PRO A 50 16.14 -1.20 -11.65
C PRO A 50 16.00 -2.71 -11.92
N THR A 51 16.62 -3.51 -11.05
CA THR A 51 16.67 -4.97 -11.23
C THR A 51 15.29 -5.59 -11.05
N TYR A 52 14.49 -5.09 -10.09
CA TYR A 52 13.20 -5.70 -9.74
C TYR A 52 12.15 -5.58 -10.85
N GLU A 53 11.91 -4.38 -11.37
CA GLU A 53 10.93 -4.13 -12.44
C GLU A 53 11.29 -4.90 -13.72
N ASN A 54 12.58 -5.00 -14.04
CA ASN A 54 13.03 -5.78 -15.18
C ASN A 54 12.78 -7.29 -14.99
N LEU A 55 12.97 -7.84 -13.78
CA LEU A 55 12.61 -9.24 -13.49
C LEU A 55 11.09 -9.48 -13.49
N LEU A 56 10.30 -8.52 -12.99
CA LEU A 56 8.84 -8.57 -13.09
C LEU A 56 8.39 -8.57 -14.55
N PHE A 57 9.02 -7.76 -15.39
CA PHE A 57 8.71 -7.70 -16.80
C PHE A 57 9.08 -8.99 -17.54
N VAL A 58 10.24 -9.58 -17.24
CA VAL A 58 10.60 -10.93 -17.72
C VAL A 58 9.51 -11.94 -17.36
N LEU A 59 9.05 -11.95 -16.11
CA LEU A 59 7.98 -12.84 -15.67
C LEU A 59 6.67 -12.57 -16.43
N ALA A 60 6.29 -11.30 -16.62
CA ALA A 60 5.09 -10.91 -17.36
C ALA A 60 5.14 -11.41 -18.82
N LEU A 61 6.27 -11.19 -19.51
CA LEU A 61 6.51 -11.65 -20.87
C LEU A 61 6.40 -13.18 -20.97
N MET A 62 7.01 -13.93 -20.05
CA MET A 62 6.90 -15.40 -20.07
C MET A 62 5.46 -15.89 -19.83
N ARG A 63 4.72 -15.22 -18.96
CA ARG A 63 3.32 -15.55 -18.67
C ARG A 63 2.37 -15.30 -19.84
N SER A 64 2.71 -14.42 -20.76
CA SER A 64 1.94 -14.22 -22.00
C SER A 64 1.97 -15.44 -22.94
N ARG A 65 3.01 -16.28 -22.82
CA ARG A 65 3.22 -17.50 -23.62
C ARG A 65 3.26 -17.29 -25.14
N THR A 66 3.50 -16.07 -25.64
CA THR A 66 3.77 -15.85 -27.07
C THR A 66 5.23 -16.12 -27.39
N ALA A 67 5.52 -16.64 -28.58
CA ALA A 67 6.90 -17.01 -28.97
C ALA A 67 7.86 -15.81 -28.90
N ASP A 68 7.42 -14.64 -29.37
CA ASP A 68 8.21 -13.40 -29.35
C ASP A 68 8.50 -12.95 -27.92
N ASN A 69 7.49 -12.91 -27.05
CA ASN A 69 7.69 -12.51 -25.66
C ASN A 69 8.58 -13.50 -24.89
N ILE A 70 8.49 -14.81 -25.19
CA ILE A 70 9.40 -15.81 -24.58
C ILE A 70 10.84 -15.56 -25.02
N THR A 71 11.06 -15.21 -26.29
CA THR A 71 12.40 -14.92 -26.83
C THR A 71 12.99 -13.66 -26.19
N ASP A 72 12.19 -12.59 -26.10
CA ASP A 72 12.57 -11.35 -25.40
C ASP A 72 12.91 -11.61 -23.93
N ALA A 73 12.04 -12.36 -23.24
CA ALA A 73 12.21 -12.68 -21.83
C ALA A 73 13.49 -13.48 -21.57
N LYS A 74 13.85 -14.43 -22.45
CA LYS A 74 15.11 -15.20 -22.34
C LYS A 74 16.32 -14.30 -22.46
N THR A 75 16.30 -13.39 -23.44
CA THR A 75 17.40 -12.44 -23.68
C THR A 75 17.60 -11.54 -22.47
N LEU A 76 16.51 -10.91 -21.98
CA LEU A 76 16.55 -10.04 -20.81
C LEU A 76 16.99 -10.79 -19.55
N LEU A 77 16.43 -11.98 -19.29
CA LEU A 77 16.81 -12.79 -18.13
C LEU A 77 18.31 -13.13 -18.15
N GLN A 78 18.83 -13.58 -19.29
CA GLN A 78 20.25 -13.92 -19.42
C GLN A 78 21.15 -12.72 -19.10
N GLN A 79 20.79 -11.54 -19.56
CA GLN A 79 21.54 -10.32 -19.29
C GLN A 79 21.44 -9.91 -17.81
N LEU A 80 20.25 -9.95 -17.21
CA LEU A 80 20.04 -9.58 -15.80
C LEU A 80 20.84 -10.48 -14.85
N LEU A 81 20.91 -11.79 -15.13
CA LEU A 81 21.66 -12.74 -14.31
C LEU A 81 23.17 -12.43 -14.28
N HIS A 82 23.72 -11.70 -15.26
CA HIS A 82 25.12 -11.28 -15.26
C HIS A 82 25.44 -10.28 -14.13
N PHE A 83 24.44 -9.53 -13.66
CA PHE A 83 24.61 -8.51 -12.62
C PHE A 83 24.49 -9.06 -11.19
N GLN A 84 24.49 -10.37 -11.00
CA GLN A 84 24.58 -10.95 -9.67
C GLN A 84 25.99 -10.72 -9.10
N CYS A 85 26.08 -10.14 -7.92
CA CYS A 85 27.36 -9.92 -7.24
C CYS A 85 28.02 -11.27 -6.90
N LEU A 86 29.24 -11.51 -7.40
CA LEU A 86 29.95 -12.79 -7.17
C LEU A 86 31.02 -12.72 -6.08
N GLU A 87 31.35 -11.51 -5.63
CA GLU A 87 32.45 -11.22 -4.71
C GLU A 87 32.02 -10.21 -3.63
N GLY A 88 32.83 -10.10 -2.58
CA GLY A 88 32.61 -9.16 -1.48
C GLY A 88 31.42 -9.50 -0.58
N GLU A 89 31.01 -8.52 0.23
CA GLU A 89 29.91 -8.65 1.20
C GLU A 89 28.54 -8.85 0.54
N SER A 90 28.39 -8.44 -0.72
CA SER A 90 27.16 -8.58 -1.50
C SER A 90 27.08 -9.91 -2.26
N LYS A 91 28.03 -10.84 -2.09
CA LYS A 91 28.10 -12.10 -2.85
C LYS A 91 26.79 -12.88 -2.78
N GLY A 92 26.16 -13.07 -3.94
CA GLY A 92 24.88 -13.74 -4.14
C GLY A 92 23.69 -12.80 -4.29
N ASN A 93 23.82 -11.53 -3.90
CA ASN A 93 22.78 -10.51 -4.07
C ASN A 93 22.86 -9.85 -5.45
N PHE A 94 21.93 -8.93 -5.74
CA PHE A 94 21.90 -8.08 -6.91
C PHE A 94 21.85 -6.61 -6.50
N PRO A 95 22.36 -5.68 -7.33
CA PRO A 95 22.18 -4.26 -7.08
C PRO A 95 20.71 -3.83 -7.16
N VAL A 96 20.37 -2.71 -6.54
CA VAL A 96 19.05 -2.08 -6.69
C VAL A 96 18.88 -1.63 -8.13
N TYR A 97 19.92 -0.96 -8.65
CA TYR A 97 20.01 -0.55 -10.04
C TYR A 97 21.27 -1.11 -10.71
N LEU A 98 21.19 -1.56 -11.97
CA LEU A 98 22.30 -2.29 -12.63
C LEU A 98 23.63 -1.53 -12.64
N HIS A 99 23.62 -0.19 -12.67
CA HIS A 99 24.83 0.65 -12.65
C HIS A 99 25.57 0.65 -11.30
N GLU A 100 25.00 0.06 -10.25
CA GLU A 100 25.67 -0.11 -8.95
C GLU A 100 26.58 -1.35 -8.92
N TYR A 101 26.47 -2.24 -9.91
CA TYR A 101 27.31 -3.44 -10.01
C TYR A 101 28.82 -3.09 -10.01
N PRO A 102 29.68 -3.82 -9.27
CA PRO A 102 29.41 -5.09 -8.59
C PRO A 102 28.91 -4.98 -7.15
N PHE A 103 28.40 -3.82 -6.73
CA PHE A 103 27.96 -3.59 -5.35
C PHE A 103 26.44 -3.64 -5.18
N CYS A 104 25.97 -3.97 -3.99
CA CYS A 104 24.57 -3.81 -3.59
C CYS A 104 24.49 -2.93 -2.35
N LYS A 105 23.89 -1.75 -2.48
CA LYS A 105 23.73 -0.81 -1.36
C LYS A 105 22.63 -1.24 -0.38
N ASP A 106 21.58 -1.87 -0.88
CA ASP A 106 20.52 -2.44 -0.06
C ASP A 106 20.69 -3.96 0.07
N SER A 107 21.38 -4.34 1.13
CA SER A 107 21.62 -5.73 1.49
C SER A 107 20.37 -6.58 1.79
N LEU A 108 19.15 -6.01 1.85
CA LEU A 108 17.89 -6.76 1.92
C LEU A 108 17.15 -6.82 0.58
N TRP A 109 17.64 -6.11 -0.44
CA TRP A 109 17.03 -6.02 -1.75
C TRP A 109 16.77 -7.37 -2.40
N GLY A 110 17.69 -8.31 -2.23
CA GLY A 110 17.59 -9.66 -2.80
C GLY A 110 16.29 -10.39 -2.43
N ALA A 111 15.70 -10.09 -1.27
CA ALA A 111 14.44 -10.70 -0.86
C ALA A 111 13.25 -10.31 -1.76
N TYR A 112 13.29 -9.14 -2.40
CA TYR A 112 12.27 -8.72 -3.37
C TYR A 112 12.44 -9.41 -4.73
N LEU A 113 13.66 -9.87 -5.04
CA LEU A 113 13.96 -10.55 -6.31
C LEU A 113 13.69 -12.06 -6.25
N LEU A 114 13.57 -12.63 -5.05
CA LEU A 114 13.25 -14.04 -4.84
C LEU A 114 11.92 -14.45 -5.51
N PRO A 115 10.78 -13.77 -5.27
CA PRO A 115 9.52 -14.18 -5.89
C PRO A 115 9.51 -14.23 -7.43
N PRO A 116 9.95 -13.19 -8.18
CA PRO A 116 9.94 -13.29 -9.64
C PRO A 116 10.87 -14.38 -10.15
N LEU A 117 12.08 -14.53 -9.60
CA LEU A 117 13.01 -15.59 -10.00
C LEU A 117 12.48 -16.99 -9.68
N TYR A 118 11.85 -17.16 -8.51
CA TYR A 118 11.18 -18.39 -8.12
C TYR A 118 10.10 -18.79 -9.14
N TRP A 119 9.21 -17.86 -9.50
CA TRP A 119 8.12 -18.15 -10.45
C TRP A 119 8.63 -18.38 -11.87
N ILE A 120 9.66 -17.67 -12.31
CA ILE A 120 10.33 -17.93 -13.58
C ILE A 120 10.88 -19.37 -13.59
N TYR A 121 11.60 -19.77 -12.54
CA TYR A 121 12.15 -21.12 -12.46
C TYR A 121 11.06 -22.19 -12.39
N LYS A 122 10.12 -22.06 -11.44
CA LYS A 122 9.04 -23.04 -11.23
C LYS A 122 8.21 -23.26 -12.48
N SER A 123 7.77 -22.18 -13.13
CA SER A 123 6.77 -22.25 -14.20
C SER A 123 7.36 -22.30 -15.61
N PHE A 124 8.59 -21.83 -15.81
CA PHE A 124 9.13 -21.61 -17.17
C PHE A 124 10.52 -22.23 -17.42
N HIS A 125 11.10 -22.96 -16.46
CA HIS A 125 12.41 -23.60 -16.68
C HIS A 125 12.47 -24.55 -17.90
N HIS A 126 11.34 -25.08 -18.34
CA HIS A 126 11.25 -26.00 -19.47
C HIS A 126 11.30 -25.31 -20.85
N VAL A 127 11.02 -24.00 -20.92
CA VAL A 127 11.03 -23.23 -22.20
C VAL A 127 12.25 -22.32 -22.37
N ILE A 128 13.01 -22.07 -21.30
CA ILE A 128 14.17 -21.16 -21.35
C ILE A 128 15.47 -21.80 -21.86
N GLY A 129 15.48 -23.12 -22.09
CA GLY A 129 16.67 -23.86 -22.54
C GLY A 129 17.59 -24.30 -21.39
N SER A 130 18.45 -25.29 -21.64
CA SER A 130 19.29 -25.93 -20.61
C SER A 130 20.23 -24.97 -19.91
N ASP A 131 20.93 -24.14 -20.68
CA ASP A 131 22.02 -23.32 -20.15
C ASP A 131 21.47 -22.20 -19.27
N LEU A 132 20.44 -21.51 -19.75
CA LEU A 132 19.75 -20.47 -18.98
C LEU A 132 19.01 -21.07 -17.76
N LYS A 133 18.45 -22.28 -17.87
CA LYS A 133 17.89 -23.02 -16.72
C LYS A 133 18.94 -23.25 -15.63
N GLN A 134 20.16 -23.68 -15.99
CA GLN A 134 21.23 -23.90 -15.01
C GLN A 134 21.75 -22.59 -14.43
N ALA A 135 21.90 -21.55 -15.25
CA ALA A 135 22.29 -20.21 -14.79
C ALA A 135 21.27 -19.66 -13.78
N LEU A 136 19.97 -19.75 -14.10
CA LEU A 136 18.89 -19.33 -13.21
C LEU A 136 18.87 -20.14 -11.91
N LYS A 137 19.01 -21.48 -11.99
CA LYS A 137 19.08 -22.36 -10.81
C LYS A 137 20.21 -21.91 -9.88
N LYS A 138 21.42 -21.75 -10.43
CA LYS A 138 22.62 -21.32 -9.67
C LYS A 138 22.40 -19.95 -9.05
N SER A 139 21.87 -19.01 -9.82
CA SER A 139 21.64 -17.65 -9.35
C SER A 139 20.63 -17.58 -8.21
N LEU A 140 19.50 -18.28 -8.34
CA LEU A 140 18.46 -18.35 -7.33
C LEU A 140 18.95 -19.00 -6.03
N LEU A 141 19.79 -20.05 -6.12
CA LEU A 141 20.43 -20.67 -4.95
C LEU A 141 21.40 -19.73 -4.22
N LEU A 142 22.23 -19.00 -4.97
CA LEU A 142 23.15 -18.02 -4.40
C LEU A 142 22.38 -16.89 -3.68
N LEU A 143 21.31 -16.39 -4.30
CA LEU A 143 20.46 -15.35 -3.73
C LEU A 143 19.74 -15.82 -2.47
N GLN A 144 19.12 -17.01 -2.50
CA GLN A 144 18.44 -17.58 -1.35
C GLN A 144 19.40 -17.82 -0.18
N THR A 145 20.62 -18.31 -0.46
CA THR A 145 21.65 -18.52 0.55
C THR A 145 22.09 -17.20 1.17
N TYR A 146 22.32 -16.18 0.35
CA TYR A 146 22.62 -14.83 0.82
C TYR A 146 21.52 -14.28 1.73
N CYS A 147 20.25 -14.38 1.32
CA CYS A 147 19.12 -13.89 2.09
C CYS A 147 18.94 -14.63 3.44
N LEU A 148 19.10 -15.96 3.46
CA LEU A 148 19.04 -16.73 4.70
C LEU A 148 20.16 -16.33 5.68
N LYS A 149 21.38 -16.11 5.18
CA LYS A 149 22.50 -15.59 5.97
C LYS A 149 22.18 -14.21 6.52
N ALA A 150 21.65 -13.31 5.70
CA ALA A 150 21.29 -11.95 6.10
C ALA A 150 20.23 -11.90 7.22
N VAL A 151 19.33 -12.87 7.32
CA VAL A 151 18.36 -12.98 8.43
C VAL A 151 19.03 -13.44 9.73
N GLN A 152 20.08 -14.26 9.65
CA GLN A 152 20.81 -14.75 10.83
C GLN A 152 21.72 -13.67 11.44
N GLU A 153 22.28 -12.79 10.60
CA GLU A 153 23.30 -11.82 11.02
C GLU A 153 22.71 -10.53 11.61
N ARG A 154 21.41 -10.26 11.41
CA ARG A 154 20.79 -8.99 11.82
C ARG A 154 19.28 -9.08 11.89
N LYS A 155 18.67 -8.07 12.53
CA LYS A 155 17.22 -7.92 12.57
C LYS A 155 16.68 -7.54 11.19
N VAL A 156 15.75 -8.34 10.68
CA VAL A 156 15.07 -8.14 9.38
C VAL A 156 13.57 -7.90 9.61
N PRO A 157 12.89 -7.04 8.84
CA PRO A 157 11.44 -6.87 8.96
C PRO A 157 10.65 -8.16 8.70
N TYR A 158 9.52 -8.37 9.38
CA TYR A 158 8.72 -9.62 9.29
C TYR A 158 8.38 -9.99 7.85
N GLN A 159 7.86 -9.06 7.05
CA GLN A 159 7.48 -9.31 5.66
C GLN A 159 8.64 -9.77 4.78
N ILE A 160 9.86 -9.32 5.08
CA ILE A 160 11.07 -9.72 4.35
C ILE A 160 11.50 -11.12 4.77
N GLN A 161 11.49 -11.41 6.08
CA GLN A 161 11.75 -12.77 6.58
C GLN A 161 10.76 -13.77 5.98
N LEU A 162 9.48 -13.39 5.87
CA LEU A 162 8.43 -14.26 5.35
C LEU A 162 8.73 -14.68 3.92
N LYS A 163 9.01 -13.70 3.04
CA LYS A 163 9.38 -13.97 1.64
C LYS A 163 10.58 -14.91 1.55
N ILE A 164 11.62 -14.67 2.35
CA ILE A 164 12.84 -15.48 2.37
C ILE A 164 12.52 -16.91 2.80
N ALA A 165 11.71 -17.07 3.85
CA ALA A 165 11.31 -18.36 4.40
C ALA A 165 10.44 -19.16 3.41
N THR A 166 9.38 -18.54 2.88
CA THR A 166 8.46 -19.18 1.93
C THR A 166 9.13 -19.50 0.61
N CYS A 167 10.05 -18.64 0.14
CA CYS A 167 10.83 -18.95 -1.06
C CYS A 167 11.77 -20.14 -0.80
N ALA A 168 12.46 -20.20 0.35
CA ALA A 168 13.30 -21.36 0.70
C ALA A 168 12.48 -22.67 0.77
N MET A 169 11.32 -22.64 1.40
CA MET A 169 10.40 -23.78 1.49
C MET A 169 9.90 -24.22 0.12
N GLY A 170 9.50 -23.28 -0.74
CA GLY A 170 9.03 -23.60 -2.08
C GLY A 170 10.15 -24.03 -3.03
N LEU A 171 11.35 -23.46 -2.88
CA LEU A 171 12.50 -23.68 -3.76
C LEU A 171 13.21 -25.00 -3.45
N GLY A 172 13.44 -25.33 -2.18
CA GLY A 172 14.22 -26.49 -1.76
C GLY A 172 13.81 -27.80 -2.46
N PRO A 173 12.52 -28.16 -2.47
CA PRO A 173 12.02 -29.33 -3.22
C PRO A 173 12.19 -29.22 -4.73
N LEU A 174 12.11 -28.02 -5.32
CA LEU A 174 12.23 -27.81 -6.77
C LEU A 174 13.66 -28.01 -7.29
N VAL A 175 14.66 -27.92 -6.42
CA VAL A 175 16.08 -27.95 -6.78
C VAL A 175 16.88 -29.04 -6.08
N ASP A 176 16.20 -29.91 -5.33
CA ASP A 176 16.74 -31.00 -4.51
C ASP A 176 17.74 -30.51 -3.45
N GLN A 177 17.38 -29.44 -2.74
CA GLN A 177 18.19 -28.82 -1.68
C GLN A 177 17.46 -28.83 -0.34
N GLY A 178 17.39 -30.01 0.29
CA GLY A 178 16.66 -30.20 1.56
C GLY A 178 17.15 -29.31 2.71
N GLU A 179 18.43 -28.93 2.73
CA GLU A 179 18.96 -28.00 3.74
C GLU A 179 18.33 -26.60 3.63
N ILE A 180 18.08 -26.12 2.40
CA ILE A 180 17.42 -24.83 2.17
C ILE A 180 15.97 -24.90 2.61
N GLU A 181 15.26 -25.97 2.25
CA GLU A 181 13.88 -26.21 2.68
C GLU A 181 13.75 -26.23 4.21
N GLN A 182 14.65 -26.95 4.89
CA GLN A 182 14.67 -27.06 6.34
C GLN A 182 14.92 -25.71 7.00
N LYS A 183 15.91 -24.93 6.52
CA LYS A 183 16.19 -23.58 7.02
C LYS A 183 15.01 -22.65 6.82
N GLY A 184 14.37 -22.69 5.65
CA GLY A 184 13.16 -21.93 5.36
C GLY A 184 12.01 -22.29 6.30
N SER A 185 11.77 -23.59 6.49
CA SER A 185 10.74 -24.10 7.38
C SER A 185 10.99 -23.67 8.83
N LEU A 186 12.22 -23.80 9.34
CA LEU A 186 12.56 -23.37 10.71
C LEU A 186 12.28 -21.88 10.92
N LEU A 187 12.76 -21.04 10.00
CA LEU A 187 12.52 -19.60 10.04
C LEU A 187 11.02 -19.29 10.00
N PHE A 188 10.28 -19.95 9.11
CA PHE A 188 8.83 -19.77 8.98
C PHE A 188 8.09 -20.10 10.28
N HIS A 189 8.40 -21.25 10.89
CA HIS A 189 7.78 -21.66 12.15
C HIS A 189 8.13 -20.74 13.32
N GLU A 190 9.36 -20.20 13.35
CA GLU A 190 9.75 -19.21 14.35
C GLU A 190 8.93 -17.92 14.21
N MET A 191 8.75 -17.44 12.99
CA MET A 191 7.93 -16.26 12.71
C MET A 191 6.47 -16.44 13.14
N LEU A 192 5.89 -17.61 12.86
CA LEU A 192 4.50 -17.93 13.25
C LEU A 192 4.28 -18.01 14.76
N LYS A 193 5.34 -18.15 15.58
CA LYS A 193 5.24 -18.07 17.05
C LYS A 193 5.08 -16.62 17.52
N ASN A 194 5.71 -15.66 16.83
CA ASN A 194 5.71 -14.25 17.20
C ASN A 194 4.50 -13.46 16.66
N ARG A 195 3.77 -14.01 15.68
CA ARG A 195 2.49 -13.50 15.11
C ARG A 195 2.35 -11.98 15.10
N ASP A 196 3.22 -11.30 14.37
CA ASP A 196 3.06 -9.85 14.20
C ASP A 196 1.92 -9.57 13.20
N ARG A 197 0.71 -9.37 13.72
CA ARG A 197 -0.47 -9.03 12.92
C ARG A 197 -0.55 -7.56 12.54
N ALA A 198 0.39 -6.71 12.97
CA ALA A 198 0.44 -5.31 12.53
C ALA A 198 0.57 -5.22 11.00
N TYR A 199 1.24 -6.18 10.37
CA TYR A 199 1.43 -6.26 8.93
C TYR A 199 0.15 -6.50 8.13
N TRP A 200 -0.91 -7.02 8.76
CA TRP A 200 -2.20 -7.24 8.10
C TRP A 200 -2.96 -5.94 7.82
N ASN A 201 -2.47 -4.81 8.33
CA ASN A 201 -3.20 -3.55 8.36
C ASN A 201 -2.66 -2.50 7.37
N SER A 202 -1.81 -2.91 6.42
CA SER A 202 -1.33 -2.04 5.34
C SER A 202 -1.46 -2.76 4.00
N PRO A 203 -2.11 -2.15 2.99
CA PRO A 203 -2.27 -2.75 1.66
C PRO A 203 -0.94 -3.19 1.01
N ALA A 204 0.10 -2.35 1.15
CA ALA A 204 1.43 -2.67 0.64
C ALA A 204 2.01 -3.92 1.32
N LEU A 205 1.82 -4.09 2.63
CA LEU A 205 2.32 -5.25 3.38
C LEU A 205 1.47 -6.50 3.13
N LEU A 206 0.14 -6.36 3.03
CA LEU A 206 -0.77 -7.43 2.64
C LEU A 206 -0.37 -8.06 1.30
N SER A 207 -0.01 -7.22 0.32
CA SER A 207 0.51 -7.65 -0.98
C SER A 207 1.69 -8.62 -0.82
N GLU A 208 2.63 -8.30 0.07
CA GLU A 208 3.82 -9.10 0.29
C GLU A 208 3.53 -10.44 0.97
N LEU A 209 2.57 -10.46 1.89
CA LEU A 209 2.08 -11.69 2.52
C LEU A 209 1.43 -12.61 1.47
N ILE A 210 0.60 -12.05 0.58
CA ILE A 210 -0.05 -12.81 -0.51
C ILE A 210 1.00 -13.44 -1.42
N ILE A 211 1.98 -12.66 -1.91
CA ILE A 211 3.05 -13.18 -2.78
C ILE A 211 3.82 -14.31 -2.07
N ALA A 212 4.15 -14.13 -0.78
CA ALA A 212 4.88 -15.11 0.00
C ALA A 212 4.09 -16.42 0.15
N TYR A 213 2.82 -16.35 0.57
CA TYR A 213 2.00 -17.55 0.76
C TYR A 213 1.74 -18.30 -0.54
N GLN A 214 1.55 -17.60 -1.67
CA GLN A 214 1.34 -18.25 -2.97
C GLN A 214 2.54 -19.10 -3.42
N MET A 215 3.75 -18.87 -2.89
CA MET A 215 4.91 -19.73 -3.21
C MET A 215 4.80 -21.13 -2.57
N ILE A 216 4.10 -21.26 -1.44
CA ILE A 216 4.03 -22.51 -0.66
C ILE A 216 2.63 -23.13 -0.59
N SER A 217 1.59 -22.39 -0.98
CA SER A 217 0.22 -22.88 -0.99
C SER A 217 -0.53 -22.40 -2.24
N PRO A 218 -1.26 -23.29 -2.95
CA PRO A 218 -2.13 -22.90 -4.05
C PRO A 218 -3.42 -22.21 -3.56
N SER A 219 -3.74 -22.32 -2.28
CA SER A 219 -4.94 -21.75 -1.65
C SER A 219 -4.55 -20.85 -0.47
N LEU A 220 -5.22 -19.70 -0.34
CA LEU A 220 -5.12 -18.86 0.85
C LEU A 220 -6.01 -19.36 1.99
N GLN A 221 -7.08 -20.10 1.68
CA GLN A 221 -7.95 -20.71 2.68
C GLN A 221 -7.22 -21.80 3.49
N GLU A 222 -6.42 -22.62 2.80
CA GLU A 222 -5.54 -23.63 3.41
C GLU A 222 -4.17 -23.05 3.79
N GLY A 223 -4.04 -21.73 3.69
CA GLY A 223 -2.81 -21.01 3.96
C GLY A 223 -2.34 -21.17 5.42
N PRO A 224 -1.06 -20.86 5.67
CA PRO A 224 -0.42 -21.12 6.96
C PRO A 224 -0.95 -20.26 8.12
N GLU A 225 -1.55 -19.10 7.82
CA GLU A 225 -2.15 -18.23 8.83
C GLU A 225 -3.68 -18.29 8.77
N LYS A 226 -4.26 -19.04 9.71
CA LYS A 226 -5.71 -19.15 9.85
C LYS A 226 -6.36 -17.77 10.01
N GLY A 227 -7.40 -17.51 9.22
CA GLY A 227 -8.16 -16.25 9.22
C GLY A 227 -7.56 -15.15 8.36
N PHE A 228 -6.44 -15.38 7.67
CA PHE A 228 -5.85 -14.38 6.77
C PHE A 228 -6.82 -14.00 5.65
N LEU A 229 -7.41 -14.98 4.95
CA LEU A 229 -8.39 -14.72 3.89
C LEU A 229 -9.65 -14.00 4.44
N ASP A 230 -10.09 -14.33 5.65
CA ASP A 230 -11.22 -13.66 6.29
C ASP A 230 -10.90 -12.20 6.61
N HIS A 231 -9.65 -11.91 7.02
CA HIS A 231 -9.17 -10.53 7.20
C HIS A 231 -9.14 -9.77 5.87
N LEU A 232 -8.68 -10.39 4.77
CA LEU A 232 -8.71 -9.76 3.44
C LEU A 232 -10.16 -9.40 3.05
N LYS A 233 -11.08 -10.36 3.18
CA LYS A 233 -12.52 -10.15 2.93
C LYS A 233 -13.10 -9.06 3.83
N GLY A 234 -12.70 -9.04 5.10
CA GLY A 234 -13.14 -8.07 6.09
C GLY A 234 -12.72 -6.65 5.74
N THR A 235 -11.48 -6.47 5.30
CA THR A 235 -10.88 -5.16 5.03
C THR A 235 -11.06 -4.64 3.60
N TRP A 236 -11.66 -5.42 2.70
CA TRP A 236 -11.97 -4.98 1.33
C TRP A 236 -13.44 -4.64 1.15
N ASN A 237 -13.74 -3.52 0.49
CA ASN A 237 -15.08 -3.19 0.04
C ASN A 237 -15.19 -3.42 -1.48
N SER A 238 -15.97 -4.43 -1.88
CA SER A 238 -16.13 -4.81 -3.29
C SER A 238 -16.94 -3.80 -4.11
N HIS A 239 -17.77 -2.96 -3.49
CA HIS A 239 -18.50 -1.92 -4.21
C HIS A 239 -17.61 -0.71 -4.51
N LEU A 240 -16.79 -0.33 -3.52
CA LEU A 240 -15.81 0.75 -3.67
C LEU A 240 -14.54 0.31 -4.42
N ASN A 241 -14.30 -1.01 -4.51
CA ASN A 241 -13.03 -1.62 -4.93
C ASN A 241 -11.82 -0.96 -4.26
N ALA A 242 -11.86 -0.96 -2.93
CA ALA A 242 -10.87 -0.30 -2.09
C ALA A 242 -10.65 -0.99 -0.73
N TYR A 243 -9.47 -0.78 -0.16
CA TYR A 243 -9.14 -1.15 1.21
C TYR A 243 -9.78 -0.19 2.22
N CYS A 244 -10.50 -0.74 3.19
CA CYS A 244 -11.25 -0.02 4.22
C CYS A 244 -10.74 -0.30 5.64
N GLY A 245 -9.65 -1.05 5.80
CA GLY A 245 -9.01 -1.24 7.09
C GLY A 245 -8.34 0.06 7.61
N PRO A 246 -7.65 0.00 8.76
CA PRO A 246 -7.07 1.17 9.42
C PRO A 246 -6.10 1.94 8.53
N GLY A 247 -6.07 3.27 8.73
CA GLY A 247 -5.26 4.28 8.04
C GLY A 247 -3.75 4.18 8.24
N TRP A 248 -3.14 3.03 8.00
CA TRP A 248 -1.74 2.74 8.35
C TRP A 248 -0.86 2.48 7.12
N LYS A 249 0.17 3.32 6.93
CA LYS A 249 1.11 3.24 5.80
C LYS A 249 0.43 3.33 4.44
N GLU A 250 -0.57 4.21 4.34
CA GLU A 250 -1.30 4.45 3.09
C GLU A 250 -0.81 5.74 2.42
N TYR A 251 -0.73 5.69 1.09
CA TYR A 251 -0.33 6.82 0.24
C TYR A 251 -1.49 7.21 -0.68
N GLN A 252 -1.46 8.46 -1.15
CA GLN A 252 -2.43 9.00 -2.11
C GLN A 252 -1.74 9.28 -3.44
N ASN A 253 -2.46 9.10 -4.54
CA ASN A 253 -2.02 9.45 -5.88
C ASN A 253 -3.03 10.42 -6.52
N GLY A 254 -2.76 11.71 -6.36
CA GLY A 254 -3.73 12.77 -6.68
C GLY A 254 -4.90 12.73 -5.71
N THR A 255 -6.12 12.75 -6.22
CA THR A 255 -7.38 12.75 -5.45
C THR A 255 -7.84 11.38 -4.94
N GLU A 256 -7.09 10.31 -5.20
CA GLU A 256 -7.48 8.94 -4.86
C GLU A 256 -6.34 8.17 -4.15
N PRO A 257 -6.67 7.17 -3.31
CA PRO A 257 -5.68 6.29 -2.72
C PRO A 257 -4.79 5.63 -3.77
N GLN A 258 -3.49 5.54 -3.48
CA GLN A 258 -2.52 4.91 -4.37
C GLN A 258 -2.86 3.42 -4.53
N VAL A 259 -2.86 2.96 -5.78
CA VAL A 259 -3.04 1.54 -6.10
C VAL A 259 -1.81 0.74 -5.66
N THR A 260 -2.07 -0.40 -5.05
CA THR A 260 -1.06 -1.39 -4.66
C THR A 260 -1.34 -2.73 -5.33
N LEU A 261 -0.41 -3.69 -5.22
CA LEU A 261 -0.67 -5.05 -5.69
C LEU A 261 -1.91 -5.68 -5.00
N TYR A 262 -2.21 -5.26 -3.77
CA TYR A 262 -3.41 -5.67 -3.05
C TYR A 262 -4.69 -5.31 -3.80
N ASP A 263 -4.79 -4.11 -4.39
CA ASP A 263 -5.96 -3.72 -5.18
C ASP A 263 -6.17 -4.62 -6.40
N TYR A 264 -5.09 -5.03 -7.08
CA TYR A 264 -5.15 -5.99 -8.19
C TYR A 264 -5.54 -7.38 -7.70
N PHE A 265 -4.98 -7.84 -6.58
CA PHE A 265 -5.34 -9.14 -6.04
C PHE A 265 -6.80 -9.19 -5.61
N MET A 266 -7.27 -8.18 -4.88
CA MET A 266 -8.66 -8.13 -4.43
C MET A 266 -9.63 -7.90 -5.57
N GLY A 267 -9.25 -7.10 -6.57
CA GLY A 267 -10.02 -6.96 -7.81
C GLY A 267 -10.19 -8.30 -8.54
N TYR A 268 -9.12 -9.12 -8.60
CA TYR A 268 -9.15 -10.48 -9.16
C TYR A 268 -10.08 -11.43 -8.39
N LEU A 269 -10.18 -11.28 -7.07
CA LEU A 269 -11.07 -12.09 -6.25
C LEU A 269 -12.51 -11.58 -6.24
N SER A 270 -12.74 -10.28 -6.41
CA SER A 270 -14.07 -9.65 -6.36
C SER A 270 -14.82 -9.68 -7.68
N GLY A 271 -14.16 -9.86 -8.83
CA GLY A 271 -14.83 -9.83 -10.13
C GLY A 271 -14.65 -8.53 -10.91
N GLU A 272 -14.03 -7.52 -10.31
CA GLU A 272 -13.97 -6.17 -10.86
C GLU A 272 -12.73 -5.40 -10.36
N TYR A 273 -12.05 -4.71 -11.28
CA TYR A 273 -10.97 -3.80 -10.94
C TYR A 273 -11.47 -2.36 -10.81
N SER A 274 -10.95 -1.63 -9.82
CA SER A 274 -11.16 -0.17 -9.76
C SER A 274 -10.57 0.51 -10.99
N ARG A 275 -11.21 1.58 -11.47
CA ARG A 275 -10.67 2.43 -12.56
C ARG A 275 -9.24 2.92 -12.27
N ARG A 276 -8.90 3.08 -10.98
CA ARG A 276 -7.55 3.45 -10.52
C ARG A 276 -6.48 2.48 -11.04
N CYS A 277 -6.80 1.19 -11.17
CA CYS A 277 -5.87 0.14 -11.61
C CYS A 277 -5.40 0.30 -13.06
N PHE A 278 -6.15 1.04 -13.88
CA PHE A 278 -5.88 1.25 -15.31
C PHE A 278 -5.13 2.55 -15.59
N LYS A 279 -4.90 3.40 -14.57
CA LYS A 279 -4.00 4.55 -14.70
C LYS A 279 -2.55 4.03 -14.71
N ASP A 280 -1.73 4.56 -15.60
CA ASP A 280 -0.34 4.11 -15.73
C ASP A 280 0.43 4.31 -14.41
N HIS A 281 1.04 3.24 -13.93
CA HIS A 281 1.89 3.25 -12.73
C HIS A 281 2.77 1.98 -12.72
N PRO A 282 4.06 2.08 -12.32
CA PRO A 282 4.97 0.93 -12.21
C PRO A 282 4.48 -0.27 -11.37
N VAL A 283 3.44 -0.11 -10.55
CA VAL A 283 2.90 -1.20 -9.73
C VAL A 283 2.19 -2.24 -10.59
N GLN A 284 1.76 -1.87 -11.80
CA GLN A 284 1.16 -2.80 -12.77
C GLN A 284 2.10 -3.96 -13.11
N LEU A 285 3.42 -3.74 -13.11
CA LEU A 285 4.41 -4.81 -13.29
C LEU A 285 4.31 -5.89 -12.20
N GLN A 286 3.98 -5.51 -10.97
CA GLN A 286 3.86 -6.45 -9.86
C GLN A 286 2.69 -7.42 -10.03
N ALA A 287 1.69 -7.09 -10.87
CA ALA A 287 0.58 -7.98 -11.18
C ALA A 287 1.06 -9.31 -11.79
N ALA A 288 2.25 -9.34 -12.40
CA ALA A 288 2.89 -10.56 -12.90
C ALA A 288 3.22 -11.58 -11.80
N LEU A 289 3.28 -11.18 -10.53
CA LEU A 289 3.53 -12.06 -9.39
C LEU A 289 2.28 -12.85 -8.94
N LEU A 290 1.08 -12.34 -9.23
CA LEU A 290 -0.16 -12.96 -8.75
C LEU A 290 -0.40 -14.30 -9.42
N GLN A 291 -0.51 -15.36 -8.62
CA GLN A 291 -0.89 -16.67 -9.12
C GLN A 291 -2.41 -16.81 -9.18
N PRO A 292 -2.95 -17.57 -10.16
CA PRO A 292 -4.36 -17.89 -10.19
C PRO A 292 -4.74 -18.71 -8.95
N ILE A 293 -5.85 -18.35 -8.31
CA ILE A 293 -6.42 -19.07 -7.18
C ILE A 293 -7.95 -19.18 -7.36
N GLU A 294 -8.55 -20.22 -6.81
CA GLU A 294 -9.98 -20.50 -7.03
C GLU A 294 -10.91 -19.69 -6.13
N GLU A 295 -10.37 -19.15 -5.03
CA GLU A 295 -11.13 -18.38 -4.07
C GLU A 295 -11.78 -17.14 -4.70
N LYS A 296 -12.95 -16.79 -4.15
CA LYS A 296 -13.70 -15.59 -4.52
C LYS A 296 -14.06 -14.81 -3.28
N ILE A 297 -14.16 -13.49 -3.43
CA ILE A 297 -14.78 -12.63 -2.43
C ILE A 297 -16.26 -12.55 -2.80
N PRO A 298 -17.18 -12.94 -1.90
CA PRO A 298 -18.60 -12.80 -2.16
C PRO A 298 -18.95 -11.32 -2.39
N GLU A 299 -19.97 -11.09 -3.21
CA GLU A 299 -20.55 -9.75 -3.34
C GLU A 299 -21.00 -9.26 -1.95
N PHE A 300 -20.80 -7.97 -1.68
CA PHE A 300 -20.99 -7.37 -0.36
C PHE A 300 -22.30 -7.81 0.33
N VAL A 301 -22.19 -8.37 1.53
CA VAL A 301 -23.33 -8.76 2.36
C VAL A 301 -23.24 -8.00 3.68
N GLU A 302 -24.18 -7.07 3.90
CA GLU A 302 -24.47 -6.37 5.17
C GLU A 302 -23.38 -5.45 5.77
N VAL A 303 -23.78 -4.67 6.78
CA VAL A 303 -22.87 -3.83 7.57
C VAL A 303 -21.91 -4.71 8.36
N LEU A 304 -20.61 -4.49 8.18
CA LEU A 304 -19.55 -5.21 8.90
C LEU A 304 -18.79 -4.25 9.82
N GLU A 305 -18.60 -4.64 11.08
CA GLU A 305 -17.69 -3.98 12.01
C GLU A 305 -16.53 -4.92 12.36
N LEU A 306 -15.32 -4.38 12.37
CA LEU A 306 -14.11 -5.09 12.83
C LEU A 306 -13.29 -4.18 13.72
N GLU A 307 -12.61 -4.78 14.68
CA GLU A 307 -11.72 -4.11 15.62
C GLU A 307 -10.45 -4.91 15.85
N GLY A 308 -9.39 -4.23 16.28
CA GLY A 308 -8.12 -4.86 16.58
C GLY A 308 -7.11 -3.88 17.15
N ALA A 309 -5.84 -4.26 17.11
CA ALA A 309 -4.74 -3.40 17.55
C ALA A 309 -3.53 -3.48 16.59
N ILE A 310 -2.83 -2.36 16.42
CA ILE A 310 -1.54 -2.25 15.72
C ILE A 310 -0.51 -1.76 16.74
N HIS A 311 0.47 -2.59 17.08
CA HIS A 311 1.48 -2.26 18.09
C HIS A 311 0.88 -1.76 19.42
N GLY A 312 -0.26 -2.33 19.82
CA GLY A 312 -1.01 -1.94 21.03
C GLY A 312 -2.02 -0.80 20.82
N LEU A 313 -1.94 -0.07 19.71
CA LEU A 313 -2.88 1.00 19.39
C LEU A 313 -4.20 0.42 18.88
N PRO A 314 -5.34 0.68 19.55
CA PRO A 314 -6.63 0.18 19.10
C PRO A 314 -7.02 0.78 17.75
N TRP A 315 -7.71 -0.01 16.93
CA TRP A 315 -8.35 0.45 15.71
C TRP A 315 -9.74 -0.18 15.57
N LYS A 316 -10.62 0.54 14.88
CA LYS A 316 -11.97 0.10 14.53
C LYS A 316 -12.24 0.40 13.06
N MET A 317 -13.01 -0.43 12.39
CA MET A 317 -13.58 -0.12 11.09
C MET A 317 -15.05 -0.49 11.03
N VAL A 318 -15.79 0.26 10.23
CA VAL A 318 -17.18 -0.03 9.88
C VAL A 318 -17.30 0.08 8.37
N LYS A 319 -17.89 -0.93 7.75
CA LYS A 319 -18.00 -1.07 6.30
C LYS A 319 -19.45 -1.31 5.91
N GLN A 320 -19.99 -0.43 5.09
CA GLN A 320 -21.28 -0.54 4.42
C GLN A 320 -21.06 -0.60 2.91
N LYS A 321 -22.12 -0.84 2.12
CA LYS A 321 -21.99 -0.97 0.66
C LYS A 321 -21.36 0.27 0.02
N GLU A 322 -21.94 1.44 0.28
CA GLU A 322 -21.56 2.69 -0.39
C GLU A 322 -20.59 3.57 0.41
N ILE A 323 -20.35 3.22 1.67
CA ILE A 323 -19.50 3.99 2.58
C ILE A 323 -18.78 3.07 3.56
N ALA A 324 -17.53 3.41 3.87
CA ALA A 324 -16.76 2.76 4.90
C ALA A 324 -15.93 3.78 5.67
N TYR A 325 -15.64 3.51 6.93
CA TYR A 325 -14.70 4.31 7.69
C TYR A 325 -13.83 3.45 8.62
N SER A 326 -12.66 3.97 8.95
CA SER A 326 -11.73 3.37 9.89
C SER A 326 -11.17 4.41 10.85
N LEU A 327 -10.94 3.98 12.08
CA LEU A 327 -10.39 4.73 13.19
C LEU A 327 -9.14 4.02 13.70
N ILE A 328 -8.10 4.78 14.06
CA ILE A 328 -6.91 4.25 14.71
C ILE A 328 -6.37 5.27 15.71
N ALA A 329 -6.00 4.79 16.90
CA ALA A 329 -5.44 5.64 17.95
C ALA A 329 -3.96 5.95 17.71
N LYS A 330 -3.52 7.14 18.11
CA LYS A 330 -2.13 7.65 17.98
C LYS A 330 -1.52 7.83 19.36
N GLU A 331 -0.26 7.45 19.53
CA GLU A 331 0.58 7.86 20.67
C GLU A 331 1.96 8.35 20.18
N ASN A 332 2.45 9.46 20.73
CA ASN A 332 3.63 10.22 20.26
C ASN A 332 4.91 9.36 20.14
N THR A 333 5.10 8.40 21.04
CA THR A 333 6.31 7.55 21.08
C THR A 333 6.40 6.50 19.97
N ALA A 334 5.32 6.24 19.22
CA ALA A 334 5.25 5.06 18.35
C ALA A 334 5.51 5.33 16.85
N ILE A 335 5.39 6.57 16.32
CA ILE A 335 5.17 6.75 14.86
C ILE A 335 5.86 7.99 14.25
N ALA A 336 7.02 8.46 14.74
CA ALA A 336 7.69 9.62 14.14
C ALA A 336 8.05 9.45 12.64
N VAL A 337 8.34 8.23 12.19
CA VAL A 337 8.77 7.95 10.79
C VAL A 337 7.58 7.82 9.82
N GLN A 338 6.35 7.66 10.30
CA GLN A 338 5.20 7.31 9.45
C GLN A 338 4.02 8.28 9.58
N GLU A 339 4.20 9.43 10.23
CA GLU A 339 3.16 10.46 10.39
C GLU A 339 2.52 10.87 9.05
N LYS A 340 3.32 10.92 7.98
CA LYS A 340 2.81 11.27 6.64
C LYS A 340 1.85 10.26 6.04
N THR A 341 1.82 9.03 6.52
CA THR A 341 1.03 7.91 5.97
C THR A 341 0.06 7.33 6.98
N TYR A 342 -0.14 8.07 8.07
CA TYR A 342 -0.98 7.71 9.19
C TYR A 342 -2.25 8.56 9.16
N SER A 343 -3.42 7.94 9.28
CA SER A 343 -4.71 8.61 9.26
C SER A 343 -5.60 8.12 10.40
N PRO A 344 -5.70 8.87 11.53
CA PRO A 344 -6.54 8.51 12.67
C PRO A 344 -8.01 8.27 12.31
N LEU A 345 -8.50 9.00 11.30
CA LEU A 345 -9.80 8.80 10.68
C LEU A 345 -9.62 8.71 9.17
N LYS A 346 -10.26 7.73 8.56
CA LYS A 346 -10.43 7.62 7.12
C LYS A 346 -11.88 7.27 6.82
N ILE A 347 -12.54 8.06 5.98
CA ILE A 347 -13.89 7.79 5.46
C ILE A 347 -13.77 7.69 3.94
N LEU A 348 -14.36 6.63 3.36
CA LEU A 348 -14.35 6.33 1.94
C LEU A 348 -15.79 6.15 1.44
N TRP A 349 -16.11 6.74 0.29
CA TRP A 349 -17.40 6.54 -0.40
C TRP A 349 -17.23 6.68 -1.91
N GLY A 350 -18.29 6.43 -2.68
CA GLY A 350 -18.28 6.54 -4.14
C GLY A 350 -18.49 5.19 -4.81
N THR A 351 -17.73 4.90 -5.86
CA THR A 351 -17.84 3.65 -6.63
C THR A 351 -16.48 3.16 -7.14
N SER A 352 -16.45 1.98 -7.76
CA SER A 352 -15.26 1.46 -8.45
C SER A 352 -14.67 2.41 -9.51
N GLN A 353 -15.50 3.32 -10.04
CA GLN A 353 -15.11 4.29 -11.08
C GLN A 353 -14.46 5.56 -10.51
N ARG A 354 -14.86 5.96 -9.30
CA ARG A 354 -14.33 7.13 -8.59
C ARG A 354 -14.50 6.93 -7.09
N LEU A 355 -13.37 6.84 -6.40
CA LEU A 355 -13.35 6.74 -4.95
C LEU A 355 -13.14 8.14 -4.35
N ARG A 356 -13.96 8.51 -3.37
CA ARG A 356 -13.85 9.75 -2.59
C ARG A 356 -13.29 9.45 -1.21
N SER A 357 -12.66 10.44 -0.59
CA SER A 357 -12.14 10.24 0.77
C SER A 357 -12.08 11.52 1.60
N PHE A 358 -12.46 11.37 2.88
CA PHE A 358 -12.34 12.38 3.92
C PHE A 358 -11.45 11.79 5.03
N ILE A 359 -10.29 12.40 5.27
CA ILE A 359 -9.29 11.84 6.19
C ILE A 359 -8.86 12.86 7.23
N CYS A 360 -8.62 12.41 8.45
CA CYS A 360 -7.78 13.13 9.40
C CYS A 360 -6.33 12.70 9.16
N GLN A 361 -5.42 13.66 9.00
CA GLN A 361 -3.99 13.42 8.81
C GLN A 361 -3.23 14.69 9.16
N SER A 362 -1.96 14.58 9.54
CA SER A 362 -1.16 15.70 10.05
C SER A 362 -1.67 16.20 11.42
N GLY A 363 -0.97 17.20 11.95
CA GLY A 363 -1.26 17.80 13.24
C GLY A 363 -0.17 17.54 14.27
N THR A 364 -0.16 18.37 15.32
CA THR A 364 0.85 18.36 16.37
C THR A 364 0.41 17.63 17.64
N SER A 365 -0.78 17.01 17.63
CA SER A 365 -1.30 16.29 18.79
C SER A 365 -0.40 15.09 19.14
N ASP A 366 -0.11 14.96 20.43
CA ASP A 366 0.69 13.87 20.99
C ASP A 366 -0.06 12.56 20.97
N ARG A 367 -1.35 12.62 21.30
CA ARG A 367 -2.21 11.45 21.40
C ARG A 367 -3.56 11.73 20.74
N ILE A 368 -4.07 10.73 20.05
CA ILE A 368 -5.41 10.74 19.47
C ILE A 368 -6.13 9.49 19.92
N ASP A 369 -7.20 9.66 20.67
CA ASP A 369 -8.16 8.59 20.97
C ASP A 369 -9.43 8.78 20.14
N PHE A 370 -10.27 7.74 20.10
CA PHE A 370 -11.55 7.82 19.43
C PHE A 370 -12.66 7.14 20.22
N ASN A 371 -13.87 7.68 20.09
CA ASN A 371 -15.12 7.07 20.56
C ASN A 371 -16.13 7.05 19.40
N GLN A 372 -17.09 6.13 19.47
CA GLN A 372 -18.20 6.09 18.53
C GLN A 372 -19.52 5.94 19.29
N VAL A 373 -20.44 6.88 19.05
CA VAL A 373 -21.79 6.88 19.64
C VAL A 373 -22.81 6.94 18.51
N GLY A 374 -23.35 5.78 18.14
CA GLY A 374 -24.22 5.66 16.95
C GLY A 374 -23.47 6.01 15.66
N ASN A 375 -23.99 7.01 14.92
CA ASN A 375 -23.38 7.52 13.67
C ASN A 375 -22.40 8.68 13.91
N GLN A 376 -22.12 9.01 15.17
CA GLN A 376 -21.17 10.05 15.55
C GLN A 376 -19.83 9.43 15.91
N ILE A 377 -18.78 9.94 15.26
CA ILE A 377 -17.39 9.62 15.54
C ILE A 377 -16.80 10.80 16.32
N GLU A 378 -16.15 10.52 17.43
CA GLU A 378 -15.45 11.52 18.23
C GLU A 378 -13.96 11.20 18.22
N LEU A 379 -13.14 12.19 17.89
CA LEU A 379 -11.68 12.12 17.98
C LEU A 379 -11.21 13.07 19.08
N LEU A 380 -10.43 12.56 20.03
CA LEU A 380 -9.91 13.31 21.17
C LEU A 380 -8.41 13.58 20.94
N PHE A 381 -8.07 14.82 20.62
CA PHE A 381 -6.70 15.26 20.37
C PHE A 381 -6.11 15.83 21.66
N SER A 382 -5.10 15.17 22.21
CA SER A 382 -4.42 15.60 23.43
C SER A 382 -3.11 16.29 23.10
N PHE A 383 -2.84 17.40 23.79
CA PHE A 383 -1.62 18.19 23.64
C PHE A 383 -0.92 18.39 24.98
N SER A 384 0.36 18.04 25.04
CA SER A 384 1.17 18.01 26.26
C SER A 384 2.15 19.19 26.40
N GLU A 385 2.45 19.89 25.31
CA GLU A 385 3.33 21.08 25.31
C GLU A 385 2.56 22.33 24.88
N SER A 386 2.80 23.47 25.52
CA SER A 386 2.24 24.77 25.15
C SER A 386 2.52 25.15 23.69
N ALA A 387 1.60 25.88 23.06
CA ALA A 387 1.70 26.25 21.66
C ALA A 387 2.89 27.20 21.39
N GLN A 388 3.80 26.81 20.49
CA GLN A 388 4.86 27.69 19.99
C GLN A 388 4.36 28.53 18.81
N VAL A 389 3.77 29.69 19.12
CA VAL A 389 3.02 30.54 18.18
C VAL A 389 3.88 31.13 17.03
N ASP A 390 5.21 31.17 17.19
CA ASP A 390 6.15 31.85 16.27
C ASP A 390 6.41 31.16 14.92
N HIS A 391 5.80 29.99 14.65
CA HIS A 391 5.93 29.30 13.37
C HIS A 391 4.55 29.00 12.74
N SER A 392 4.24 29.65 11.63
CA SER A 392 2.94 29.53 10.94
C SER A 392 2.56 28.09 10.55
N GLU A 393 3.52 27.25 10.19
CA GLU A 393 3.31 25.83 9.86
C GLU A 393 3.17 24.94 11.11
N LYS A 394 3.81 25.29 12.24
CA LYS A 394 3.71 24.52 13.50
C LYS A 394 2.40 24.75 14.25
N ASN A 395 1.60 25.74 13.82
CA ASN A 395 0.35 26.07 14.48
C ASN A 395 -0.86 25.29 13.94
N GLN A 396 -0.70 24.45 12.90
CA GLN A 396 -1.78 23.60 12.40
C GLN A 396 -1.90 22.34 13.25
N GLU A 397 -2.68 22.41 14.33
CA GLU A 397 -2.70 21.35 15.34
C GLU A 397 -3.55 20.14 14.94
N ILE A 398 -4.65 20.38 14.20
CA ILE A 398 -5.56 19.33 13.73
C ILE A 398 -5.91 19.61 12.28
N SER A 399 -5.82 18.60 11.42
CA SER A 399 -6.11 18.73 9.98
C SER A 399 -6.96 17.59 9.45
N PHE A 400 -7.95 17.97 8.65
CA PHE A 400 -8.77 17.07 7.84
C PHE A 400 -8.62 17.45 6.36
N PHE A 401 -8.68 16.46 5.49
CA PHE A 401 -8.54 16.62 4.05
C PHE A 401 -9.70 15.94 3.33
N ILE A 402 -10.20 16.59 2.29
CA ILE A 402 -11.15 16.01 1.34
C ILE A 402 -10.70 16.29 -0.09
N ASP A 403 -10.85 15.29 -0.94
CA ASP A 403 -10.48 15.41 -2.33
C ASP A 403 -11.33 16.43 -3.09
N GLU A 404 -10.65 17.26 -3.89
CA GLU A 404 -11.27 18.27 -4.74
C GLU A 404 -12.00 17.61 -5.91
N GLU A 405 -13.29 17.89 -6.02
CA GLU A 405 -14.11 17.44 -7.15
C GLU A 405 -15.18 18.50 -7.45
N ILE A 406 -15.57 18.58 -8.72
CA ILE A 406 -16.67 19.42 -9.18
C ILE A 406 -17.96 19.04 -8.41
N GLY A 407 -18.62 20.04 -7.84
CA GLY A 407 -19.85 19.86 -7.06
C GLY A 407 -19.64 19.63 -5.57
N THR A 408 -18.40 19.51 -5.09
CA THR A 408 -18.11 19.49 -3.65
C THR A 408 -18.37 20.88 -3.07
N THR A 409 -19.25 20.96 -2.07
CA THR A 409 -19.59 22.17 -1.34
C THR A 409 -19.09 22.06 0.09
N ILE A 410 -18.51 23.16 0.60
CA ILE A 410 -18.12 23.26 2.00
C ILE A 410 -18.75 24.53 2.57
N THR A 411 -19.48 24.39 3.67
CA THR A 411 -20.16 25.49 4.36
C THR A 411 -19.81 25.48 5.84
N VAL A 412 -19.87 26.65 6.47
CA VAL A 412 -19.76 26.86 7.92
C VAL A 412 -21.10 27.41 8.38
N ASP A 413 -21.80 26.71 9.27
CA ASP A 413 -23.16 27.05 9.71
C ASP A 413 -24.11 27.37 8.54
N LYS A 414 -24.00 26.56 7.46
CA LYS A 414 -24.77 26.67 6.21
C LYS A 414 -24.46 27.91 5.36
N ALA A 415 -23.44 28.71 5.72
CA ALA A 415 -22.94 29.81 4.92
C ALA A 415 -21.62 29.45 4.23
N LEU A 416 -21.33 30.08 3.08
CA LEU A 416 -20.01 29.98 2.46
C LEU A 416 -19.03 30.83 3.26
N ALA A 417 -18.12 30.18 3.98
CA ALA A 417 -17.04 30.84 4.72
C ALA A 417 -15.75 30.03 4.60
N THR A 418 -14.61 30.71 4.75
CA THR A 418 -13.27 30.11 4.73
C THR A 418 -12.65 30.02 6.12
N THR A 419 -13.39 30.41 7.16
CA THR A 419 -12.96 30.42 8.55
C THR A 419 -14.12 30.01 9.45
N PHE A 420 -13.81 29.40 10.58
CA PHE A 420 -14.80 28.97 11.57
C PHE A 420 -14.25 29.04 13.00
N ARG A 421 -15.15 29.10 13.98
CA ARG A 421 -14.85 29.05 15.42
C ARG A 421 -15.18 27.68 15.98
N LEU A 422 -14.69 27.41 17.19
CA LEU A 422 -15.15 26.24 17.94
C LEU A 422 -16.67 26.30 18.14
N GLY A 423 -17.32 25.15 18.05
CA GLY A 423 -18.78 25.01 18.10
C GLY A 423 -19.52 25.24 16.78
N GLU A 424 -18.94 25.93 15.81
CA GLU A 424 -19.53 26.08 14.47
C GLU A 424 -19.41 24.77 13.67
N GLU A 425 -20.44 24.47 12.88
CA GLU A 425 -20.51 23.23 12.10
C GLU A 425 -19.96 23.44 10.69
N VAL A 426 -18.89 22.73 10.34
CA VAL A 426 -18.36 22.63 8.98
C VAL A 426 -19.02 21.46 8.28
N ILE A 427 -19.82 21.73 7.24
CA ILE A 427 -20.50 20.69 6.46
C ILE A 427 -19.84 20.58 5.09
N VAL A 428 -19.38 19.38 4.77
CA VAL A 428 -18.89 19.01 3.44
C VAL A 428 -19.91 18.12 2.76
N SER A 429 -20.31 18.44 1.53
CA SER A 429 -21.28 17.65 0.78
C SER A 429 -20.93 17.58 -0.70
N ASP A 430 -21.09 16.39 -1.29
CA ASP A 430 -20.99 16.15 -2.74
C ASP A 430 -22.35 15.80 -3.39
N GLY A 431 -23.44 16.03 -2.66
CA GLY A 431 -24.81 15.71 -3.08
C GLY A 431 -25.25 14.26 -2.82
N LYS A 432 -24.33 13.35 -2.47
CA LYS A 432 -24.66 11.97 -2.05
C LYS A 432 -24.36 11.73 -0.58
N VAL A 433 -23.20 12.22 -0.13
CA VAL A 433 -22.76 12.11 1.26
C VAL A 433 -22.57 13.51 1.81
N ALA A 434 -23.08 13.74 3.02
CA ALA A 434 -22.79 14.92 3.80
C ALA A 434 -22.02 14.53 5.07
N ILE A 435 -20.88 15.16 5.28
CA ILE A 435 -20.04 14.98 6.46
C ILE A 435 -20.06 16.28 7.25
N SER A 436 -20.56 16.25 8.49
CA SER A 436 -20.50 17.38 9.40
C SER A 436 -19.32 17.21 10.35
N LEU A 437 -18.52 18.25 10.51
CA LEU A 437 -17.37 18.34 11.40
C LEU A 437 -17.53 19.54 12.33
N SER A 438 -17.37 19.33 13.63
CA SER A 438 -17.33 20.42 14.61
C SER A 438 -16.25 20.15 15.66
N PHE A 439 -15.78 21.21 16.30
CA PHE A 439 -14.69 21.14 17.26
C PHE A 439 -15.06 21.80 18.58
N HIS A 440 -14.69 21.17 19.69
CA HIS A 440 -14.95 21.65 21.04
C HIS A 440 -13.74 21.39 21.93
N ILE A 441 -13.53 22.23 22.95
CA ILE A 441 -12.59 21.91 24.03
C ILE A 441 -13.31 20.95 24.97
N GLU A 442 -12.72 19.77 25.16
CA GLU A 442 -13.21 18.78 26.12
C GLU A 442 -12.64 19.08 27.51
N SER A 443 -11.36 19.42 27.59
CA SER A 443 -10.68 19.80 28.83
C SER A 443 -9.50 20.75 28.58
N GLY A 444 -9.11 21.49 29.61
CA GLY A 444 -8.07 22.51 29.52
C GLY A 444 -8.61 23.86 29.02
N TYR A 445 -7.72 24.72 28.53
CA TYR A 445 -8.07 26.02 27.97
C TYR A 445 -7.27 26.30 26.71
N GLY A 446 -7.89 26.92 25.72
CA GLY A 446 -7.20 27.43 24.55
C GLY A 446 -8.12 28.20 23.61
N ASP A 447 -7.52 29.07 22.82
CA ASP A 447 -8.17 29.79 21.74
C ASP A 447 -7.69 29.18 20.42
N PHE A 448 -8.66 28.63 19.68
CA PHE A 448 -8.45 27.98 18.40
C PHE A 448 -9.25 28.71 17.33
N PHE A 449 -8.71 28.74 16.12
CA PHE A 449 -9.38 29.31 14.97
C PHE A 449 -9.28 28.38 13.76
N GLY A 450 -10.42 28.09 13.17
CA GLY A 450 -10.56 27.19 12.06
C GLY A 450 -10.41 27.87 10.71
N HIS A 451 -9.82 27.15 9.76
CA HIS A 451 -9.58 27.63 8.40
C HIS A 451 -9.90 26.56 7.37
N LEU A 452 -10.33 27.02 6.19
CA LEU A 452 -10.50 26.20 4.99
C LEU A 452 -9.59 26.74 3.89
N MET A 453 -8.77 25.87 3.31
CA MET A 453 -7.91 26.25 2.18
C MET A 453 -7.64 25.08 1.25
N LYS A 454 -7.12 25.39 0.06
CA LYS A 454 -6.55 24.40 -0.85
C LYS A 454 -5.20 23.96 -0.31
N SER A 455 -5.01 22.66 -0.17
CA SER A 455 -3.75 22.07 0.28
C SER A 455 -3.68 20.61 -0.15
N ASN A 456 -2.55 19.96 0.05
CA ASN A 456 -2.36 18.56 -0.27
C ASN A 456 -2.15 17.74 0.99
N ARG A 457 -2.64 16.49 0.98
CA ARG A 457 -2.36 15.53 2.06
C ARG A 457 -0.85 15.25 2.17
N PRO A 458 -0.30 15.07 3.38
CA PRO A 458 1.09 14.65 3.57
C PRO A 458 1.48 13.35 2.85
N SER A 459 0.52 12.44 2.70
CA SER A 459 0.68 11.13 2.06
C SER A 459 0.70 11.16 0.52
N GLN A 460 0.53 12.34 -0.09
CA GLN A 460 0.29 12.45 -1.52
C GLN A 460 1.57 12.45 -2.35
N ARG A 461 1.66 11.51 -3.30
CA ARG A 461 2.84 11.31 -4.14
C ARG A 461 2.78 12.05 -5.46
N ALA A 462 1.59 12.38 -5.96
CA ALA A 462 1.42 13.04 -7.25
C ALA A 462 1.96 14.47 -7.31
N ASN A 463 2.35 15.09 -6.19
CA ASN A 463 2.83 16.47 -6.12
C ASN A 463 4.32 16.59 -6.46
N ALA A 464 4.77 15.86 -7.47
CA ALA A 464 6.15 15.88 -7.95
C ALA A 464 6.20 16.30 -9.42
N GLY A 465 7.40 16.64 -9.90
CA GLY A 465 7.64 16.93 -11.31
C GLY A 465 6.70 17.97 -11.90
N ALA A 466 6.01 17.62 -12.98
CA ALA A 466 5.08 18.52 -13.68
C ALA A 466 3.88 18.94 -12.80
N ASN A 467 3.53 18.11 -11.83
CA ASN A 467 2.40 18.29 -10.92
C ASN A 467 2.80 18.86 -9.55
N ARG A 468 4.04 19.33 -9.37
CA ARG A 468 4.55 19.81 -8.07
C ARG A 468 3.76 20.97 -7.44
N PHE A 469 3.02 21.72 -8.24
CA PHE A 469 2.16 22.82 -7.79
C PHE A 469 0.67 22.50 -7.89
N THR A 470 0.32 21.29 -8.31
CA THR A 470 -1.06 20.86 -8.39
C THR A 470 -1.58 20.63 -6.97
N VAL A 471 -2.77 21.17 -6.70
CA VAL A 471 -3.46 20.97 -5.43
C VAL A 471 -4.67 20.08 -5.69
N TYR A 472 -4.83 19.04 -4.88
CA TYR A 472 -5.81 17.99 -5.10
C TYR A 472 -6.85 17.91 -3.98
N ASP A 473 -6.67 18.62 -2.86
CA ASP A 473 -7.60 18.57 -1.73
C ASP A 473 -7.99 19.97 -1.23
N TRP A 474 -9.13 19.98 -0.53
CA TRP A 474 -9.41 20.97 0.50
C TRP A 474 -8.90 20.48 1.85
N GLN A 475 -8.30 21.38 2.62
CA GLN A 475 -7.90 21.18 4.00
C GLN A 475 -8.80 22.00 4.92
N ILE A 476 -9.36 21.33 5.92
CA ILE A 476 -10.09 21.91 7.04
C ILE A 476 -9.21 21.72 8.26
N PHE A 477 -8.69 22.79 8.85
CA PHE A 477 -7.75 22.68 9.95
C PHE A 477 -8.03 23.67 11.07
N LEU A 478 -7.65 23.28 12.28
CA LEU A 478 -7.62 24.16 13.43
C LEU A 478 -6.20 24.70 13.64
N ARG A 479 -6.13 26.01 13.80
CA ARG A 479 -4.93 26.72 14.22
C ARG A 479 -5.07 27.14 15.67
N THR A 480 -4.01 26.96 16.45
CA THR A 480 -3.97 27.42 17.84
C THR A 480 -3.42 28.83 17.92
N LEU A 481 -4.10 29.70 18.67
CA LEU A 481 -3.67 31.06 19.00
C LEU A 481 -2.93 31.06 20.34
N HIS A 482 -3.51 30.40 21.35
CA HIS A 482 -2.85 30.03 22.59
C HIS A 482 -3.59 28.87 23.24
N ARG A 483 -2.91 28.04 24.03
CA ARG A 483 -3.57 27.02 24.86
C ARG A 483 -2.67 26.64 26.04
N SER A 484 -3.29 26.07 27.06
CA SER A 484 -2.58 25.44 28.17
C SER A 484 -1.85 24.17 27.72
N ASP A 485 -0.91 23.74 28.55
CA ASP A 485 -0.50 22.34 28.60
C ASP A 485 -1.74 21.48 28.97
N ASP A 486 -1.75 20.21 28.57
CA ASP A 486 -2.84 19.26 28.83
C ASP A 486 -4.22 19.67 28.28
N CYS A 487 -4.23 20.38 27.14
CA CYS A 487 -5.46 20.71 26.43
C CYS A 487 -5.96 19.49 25.63
N ILE A 488 -7.27 19.22 25.68
CA ILE A 488 -7.93 18.20 24.86
C ILE A 488 -8.98 18.87 23.99
N VAL A 489 -8.80 18.75 22.68
CA VAL A 489 -9.79 19.18 21.68
C VAL A 489 -10.52 17.95 21.15
N LYS A 490 -11.85 17.97 21.19
CA LYS A 490 -12.72 16.97 20.60
C LYS A 490 -13.19 17.41 19.22
N ALA A 491 -12.88 16.63 18.19
CA ALA A 491 -13.53 16.74 16.89
C ALA A 491 -14.69 15.76 16.81
N THR A 492 -15.87 16.25 16.46
CA THR A 492 -17.08 15.44 16.25
C THR A 492 -17.37 15.36 14.77
N VAL A 493 -17.40 14.15 14.23
CA VAL A 493 -17.70 13.86 12.82
C VAL A 493 -19.00 13.06 12.73
N LYS A 494 -19.96 13.52 11.94
CA LYS A 494 -21.18 12.75 11.63
C LYS A 494 -21.29 12.53 10.13
N ILE A 495 -21.68 11.31 9.77
CA ILE A 495 -21.85 10.88 8.39
C ILE A 495 -23.35 10.79 8.13
N ASN A 496 -23.85 11.66 7.27
CA ASN A 496 -25.24 11.68 6.85
C ASN A 496 -25.34 11.21 5.40
N ASN A 497 -25.95 10.05 5.19
CA ASN A 497 -26.32 9.63 3.84
C ASN A 497 -27.47 10.51 3.39
N LEU A 498 -27.26 11.26 2.30
CA LEU A 498 -28.35 11.98 1.66
C LEU A 498 -29.12 10.93 0.86
N THR A 499 -30.18 10.38 1.44
CA THR A 499 -31.17 9.60 0.66
C THR A 499 -31.68 10.49 -0.46
N VAL A 500 -31.41 10.09 -1.70
CA VAL A 500 -32.02 10.67 -2.90
C VAL A 500 -33.45 10.18 -3.01
#